data_AF-A0A816L782-F1
#
_entry.id   AF-A0A816L782-F1
#
_cell.length_a   1.000
_cell.length_b   1.000
_cell.length_c   1.000
_cell.angle_alpha   90.00
_cell.angle_beta   90.00
_cell.angle_gamma   90.00
#
_symmetry.space_group_name_H-M   'P 1'
#
loop_
_entity.id
_entity.type
_entity.pdbx_description
1 polymer ?
#
loop_
_entity_poly.entity_id
_entity_poly.type
_entity_poly.pdbx_seq_one_letter_code
_entity_poly.pdbx_strand_id
1 'polypeptide(L)'
;MWISIPKRHIVIFNNICSSISPKELDVVMEHFLYMVPYLLVECASSDEQRAQYSLEPFTYERPTNIPPARAGDYGLYTLNLVKKDFAKANGKTMRDKMAVDIFQELPDAHEFENKDNDANLGAYKG
;
A
#
# COMPACT_ATOMS: atom_id res chain seq x y z
N MET A 1 2.72 -1.92 -0.28
CA MET A 1 2.34 -2.27 -1.67
C MET A 1 1.53 -1.12 -2.23
N TRP A 2 1.84 -0.67 -3.44
CA TRP A 2 1.13 0.39 -4.15
C TRP A 2 0.62 -0.15 -5.47
N ILE A 3 -0.65 0.07 -5.81
CA ILE A 3 -1.27 -0.44 -7.04
C ILE A 3 -1.74 0.76 -7.87
N SER A 4 -1.16 0.92 -9.06
CA SER A 4 -1.62 1.89 -10.05
C SER A 4 -2.55 1.20 -11.03
N ILE A 5 -3.86 1.39 -10.86
CA ILE A 5 -4.89 0.84 -11.75
C ILE A 5 -4.72 1.34 -13.20
N PRO A 6 -4.53 2.67 -13.45
CA PRO A 6 -4.39 3.16 -14.83
C PRO A 6 -3.14 2.65 -15.55
N LYS A 7 -2.05 2.38 -14.80
CA LYS A 7 -0.79 1.87 -15.36
C LYS A 7 -0.68 0.35 -15.33
N ARG A 8 -1.65 -0.33 -14.71
CA ARG A 8 -1.62 -1.78 -14.46
C ARG A 8 -0.31 -2.23 -13.80
N HIS A 9 0.13 -1.47 -12.80
CA HIS A 9 1.47 -1.65 -12.22
C HIS A 9 1.43 -1.65 -10.69
N ILE A 10 2.13 -2.60 -10.07
CA ILE A 10 2.24 -2.77 -8.62
C ILE A 10 3.67 -2.46 -8.18
N VAL A 11 3.84 -1.56 -7.21
CA VAL A 11 5.13 -1.28 -6.60
C VAL A 11 5.18 -1.89 -5.21
N ILE A 12 6.13 -2.80 -4.99
CA ILE A 12 6.36 -3.43 -3.69
C ILE A 12 7.49 -2.70 -2.97
N PHE A 13 7.09 -1.78 -2.09
CA PHE A 13 7.98 -1.19 -1.11
C PHE A 13 8.17 -2.18 0.05
N ASN A 14 9.30 -2.88 0.07
CA ASN A 14 9.71 -3.65 1.24
C ASN A 14 10.92 -2.95 1.88
N ASN A 15 10.69 -2.44 3.08
CA ASN A 15 11.69 -1.70 3.85
C ASN A 15 12.66 -2.62 4.62
N ILE A 16 12.29 -3.89 4.76
CA ILE A 16 13.15 -4.94 5.30
C ILE A 16 13.54 -5.83 4.13
N CYS A 17 14.64 -5.50 3.46
CA CYS A 17 15.04 -6.19 2.23
C CYS A 17 15.18 -7.73 2.41
N SER A 18 15.45 -8.19 3.63
CA SER A 18 15.65 -9.60 3.99
C SER A 18 14.41 -10.38 4.42
N SER A 19 13.21 -9.77 4.55
CA SER A 19 12.03 -10.49 5.05
C SER A 19 11.43 -11.49 4.05
N ILE A 20 11.73 -11.34 2.76
CA ILE A 20 11.32 -12.25 1.69
C ILE A 20 12.36 -12.22 0.58
N SER A 21 12.79 -13.40 0.11
CA SER A 21 13.73 -13.49 -1.00
C SER A 21 13.07 -13.00 -2.30
N PRO A 22 13.85 -12.53 -3.30
CA PRO A 22 13.29 -12.14 -4.59
C PRO A 22 12.45 -13.25 -5.21
N LYS A 23 12.94 -14.51 -5.21
CA LYS A 23 12.23 -15.65 -5.80
C LYS A 23 10.89 -15.95 -5.13
N GLU A 24 10.84 -15.93 -3.80
CA GLU A 24 9.58 -16.14 -3.07
C GLU A 24 8.60 -15.00 -3.33
N LEU A 25 9.10 -13.76 -3.40
CA LEU A 25 8.27 -12.63 -3.77
C LEU A 25 7.73 -12.77 -5.19
N ASP A 26 8.54 -13.21 -6.15
CA ASP A 26 8.10 -13.39 -7.54
C ASP A 26 6.94 -14.40 -7.63
N VAL A 27 7.03 -15.53 -6.92
CA VAL A 27 5.95 -16.54 -6.83
C VAL A 27 4.68 -15.96 -6.22
N VAL A 28 4.79 -15.20 -5.14
CA VAL A 28 3.64 -14.55 -4.51
C VAL A 28 3.04 -13.52 -5.47
N MET A 29 3.87 -12.68 -6.07
CA MET A 29 3.44 -11.61 -6.95
C MET A 29 2.74 -12.15 -8.18
N GLU A 30 3.24 -13.22 -8.80
CA GLU A 30 2.61 -13.86 -9.96
C GLU A 30 1.10 -14.03 -9.74
N HIS A 31 0.69 -14.64 -8.63
CA HIS A 31 -0.73 -14.81 -8.30
C HIS A 31 -1.47 -13.48 -8.19
N PHE A 32 -0.91 -12.47 -7.52
CA PHE A 32 -1.54 -11.15 -7.40
C PHE A 32 -1.69 -10.43 -8.74
N LEU A 33 -0.70 -10.55 -9.65
CA LEU A 33 -0.74 -9.90 -10.96
C LEU A 33 -1.93 -10.38 -11.78
N TYR A 34 -2.26 -11.68 -11.68
CA TYR A 34 -3.42 -12.25 -12.34
C TYR A 34 -4.72 -11.96 -11.58
N MET A 35 -4.74 -12.02 -10.24
CA MET A 35 -5.98 -11.84 -9.45
C MET A 35 -6.52 -10.41 -9.46
N VAL A 36 -5.66 -9.39 -9.42
CA VAL A 36 -6.09 -7.99 -9.31
C VAL A 36 -7.04 -7.57 -10.45
N PRO A 37 -6.77 -7.86 -11.74
CA PRO A 37 -7.71 -7.60 -12.82
C PRO A 37 -9.11 -8.20 -12.59
N TYR A 38 -9.20 -9.44 -12.11
CA TYR A 38 -10.49 -10.09 -11.84
C TYR A 38 -11.22 -9.40 -10.69
N LEU A 39 -10.52 -9.06 -9.61
CA LEU A 39 -11.09 -8.34 -8.48
C LEU A 39 -11.63 -6.96 -8.91
N LEU A 40 -10.92 -6.22 -9.76
CA LEU A 40 -11.40 -4.93 -10.27
C LEU A 40 -12.69 -5.07 -11.08
N VAL A 41 -12.78 -6.10 -11.92
CA VAL A 41 -13.98 -6.41 -12.69
C VAL A 41 -15.12 -6.81 -11.76
N GLU A 42 -14.86 -7.66 -10.77
CA GLU A 42 -15.87 -8.14 -9.82
C GLU A 42 -16.40 -7.05 -8.89
N CYS A 43 -15.55 -6.11 -8.46
CA CYS A 43 -15.95 -4.97 -7.62
C CYS A 43 -16.62 -3.81 -8.39
N ALA A 44 -16.60 -3.83 -9.72
CA ALA A 44 -17.23 -2.78 -10.52
C ALA A 44 -18.76 -2.81 -10.33
N SER A 45 -19.36 -1.64 -10.10
CA SER A 45 -20.79 -1.53 -9.78
C SER A 45 -21.69 -1.55 -11.01
N SER A 46 -21.13 -1.46 -12.22
CA SER A 46 -21.87 -1.49 -13.48
C SER A 46 -21.08 -2.14 -14.61
N ASP A 47 -21.80 -2.61 -15.63
CA ASP A 47 -21.19 -3.20 -16.83
C ASP A 47 -20.33 -2.18 -17.61
N GLU A 48 -20.69 -0.90 -17.58
CA GLU A 48 -19.89 0.17 -18.18
C GLU A 48 -18.53 0.32 -17.49
N GLN A 49 -18.48 0.22 -16.16
CA GLN A 49 -17.21 0.22 -15.42
C GLN A 49 -16.41 -1.06 -15.68
N ARG A 50 -17.08 -2.22 -15.76
CA ARG A 50 -16.44 -3.50 -16.08
C ARG A 50 -15.75 -3.45 -17.43
N ALA A 51 -16.37 -2.83 -18.44
CA ALA A 51 -15.80 -2.67 -19.78
C ALA A 51 -14.51 -1.83 -19.81
N GLN A 52 -14.23 -1.02 -18.78
CA GLN A 52 -13.00 -0.23 -18.69
C GLN A 52 -11.80 -1.03 -18.21
N TYR A 53 -12.00 -2.19 -17.58
CA TYR A 53 -10.93 -3.01 -17.03
C TYR A 53 -10.57 -4.17 -17.97
N SER A 54 -9.31 -4.21 -18.42
CA SER A 54 -8.78 -5.40 -19.11
C SER A 54 -8.38 -6.47 -18.08
N LEU A 55 -8.49 -7.75 -18.47
CA LEU A 55 -8.08 -8.92 -17.66
C LEU A 55 -6.60 -9.29 -17.80
N GLU A 56 -5.80 -8.53 -18.54
CA GLU A 56 -4.36 -8.80 -18.66
C GLU A 56 -3.66 -8.77 -17.29
N PRO A 57 -2.56 -9.51 -17.09
CA PRO A 57 -1.85 -9.43 -15.83
C PRO A 57 -1.30 -8.02 -15.58
N PHE A 58 -1.26 -7.62 -14.31
CA PHE A 58 -0.49 -6.43 -13.94
C PHE A 58 1.01 -6.71 -14.07
N THR A 59 1.81 -5.65 -14.08
CA THR A 59 3.26 -5.73 -13.90
C THR A 59 3.62 -5.36 -12.47
N TYR A 60 4.80 -5.73 -11.99
CA TYR A 60 5.31 -5.21 -10.73
C TYR A 60 6.78 -4.84 -10.78
N GLU A 61 7.17 -3.99 -9.84
CA GLU A 61 8.56 -3.71 -9.54
C GLU A 61 8.80 -3.72 -8.03
N ARG A 62 10.04 -4.04 -7.66
CA ARG A 62 10.56 -3.89 -6.30
C ARG A 62 11.70 -2.88 -6.34
N PRO A 63 11.49 -1.63 -5.92
CA PRO A 63 12.55 -0.63 -5.90
C PRO A 63 13.68 -1.04 -4.96
N THR A 64 14.93 -0.99 -5.43
CA THR A 64 16.13 -1.40 -4.67
C THR A 64 16.79 -0.24 -3.92
N ASN A 65 16.46 1.01 -4.27
CA ASN A 65 17.09 2.21 -3.71
C ASN A 65 16.36 2.77 -2.47
N ILE A 66 15.65 1.91 -1.72
CA ILE A 66 14.92 2.33 -0.53
C ILE A 66 15.88 2.30 0.67
N PRO A 67 16.08 3.41 1.41
CA PRO A 67 16.88 3.41 2.62
C PRO A 67 16.29 2.43 3.65
N PRO A 68 17.10 1.59 4.31
CA PRO A 68 16.61 0.70 5.35
C PRO A 68 15.98 1.50 6.49
N ALA A 69 14.74 1.20 6.86
CA ALA A 69 14.13 1.74 8.06
C ALA A 69 14.62 1.02 9.30
N ARG A 70 14.67 1.77 10.40
CA ARG A 70 14.84 1.22 11.73
C ARG A 70 13.50 0.64 12.20
N ALA A 71 13.56 -0.35 13.08
CA ALA A 71 12.35 -0.89 13.71
C ALA A 71 11.56 0.24 14.38
N GLY A 72 10.27 0.38 14.04
CA GLY A 72 9.41 1.48 14.49
C GLY A 72 9.11 2.54 13.43
N ASP A 73 9.93 2.68 12.38
CA ASP A 73 9.77 3.74 11.37
C ASP A 73 8.98 3.31 10.12
N TYR A 74 8.50 2.06 10.06
CA TYR A 74 7.89 1.48 8.85
C TYR A 74 6.68 2.27 8.33
N GLY A 75 5.82 2.75 9.24
CA GLY A 75 4.67 3.60 8.89
C GLY A 75 5.11 4.95 8.31
N LEU A 76 6.12 5.59 8.91
CA LEU A 76 6.64 6.88 8.48
C LEU A 76 7.31 6.82 7.09
N TYR A 77 8.07 5.76 6.82
CA TYR A 77 8.68 5.55 5.51
C TYR A 77 7.65 5.24 4.43
N THR A 78 6.65 4.40 4.73
CA THR A 78 5.55 4.12 3.81
C THR A 78 4.81 5.40 3.44
N LEU A 79 4.51 6.24 4.44
CA LEU A 79 3.87 7.53 4.25
C LEU A 79 4.74 8.51 3.43
N ASN A 80 6.05 8.54 3.67
CA ASN A 80 6.96 9.41 2.93
C ASN A 80 7.15 9.01 1.47
N LEU A 81 7.18 7.71 1.16
CA LEU A 81 7.25 7.21 -0.22
C LEU A 81 5.99 7.59 -1.01
N VAL A 82 4.83 7.33 -0.41
CA VAL A 82 3.53 7.73 -0.96
C VAL A 82 3.47 9.25 -1.18
N LYS A 83 3.89 10.06 -0.19
CA LYS A 83 3.93 11.54 -0.30
C LYS A 83 4.86 12.04 -1.41
N LYS A 84 6.01 11.41 -1.62
CA LYS A 84 6.99 11.79 -2.67
C LYS A 84 6.42 11.56 -4.07
N ASP A 85 5.75 10.44 -4.31
CA ASP A 85 5.14 10.15 -5.61
C ASP A 85 3.95 11.06 -5.90
N PHE A 86 3.17 11.43 -4.87
CA PHE A 86 2.14 12.45 -5.03
C PHE A 86 2.71 13.82 -5.40
N ALA A 87 3.94 14.17 -4.97
CA ALA A 87 4.50 15.51 -5.19
C ALA A 87 4.71 15.91 -6.66
N LYS A 88 4.53 15.01 -7.64
CA LYS A 88 4.51 15.37 -9.07
C LYS A 88 3.16 16.00 -9.47
N ALA A 89 3.24 17.29 -9.79
CA ALA A 89 2.23 18.20 -10.36
C ALA A 89 0.95 18.50 -9.54
N ASN A 90 0.28 17.55 -8.88
CA ASN A 90 -1.00 17.79 -8.17
C ASN A 90 -1.05 17.23 -6.72
N GLY A 91 0.10 16.85 -6.16
CA GLY A 91 0.17 16.14 -4.89
C GLY A 91 -0.37 16.84 -3.68
N LYS A 92 -0.30 18.17 -3.63
CA LYS A 92 -0.80 18.90 -2.48
C LYS A 92 -2.32 18.74 -2.36
N THR A 93 -3.04 19.04 -3.43
CA THR A 93 -4.50 18.93 -3.47
C THR A 93 -4.98 17.50 -3.24
N MET A 94 -4.30 16.50 -3.80
CA MET A 94 -4.64 15.09 -3.56
C MET A 94 -4.34 14.64 -2.13
N ARG A 95 -3.22 15.08 -1.54
CA ARG A 95 -2.89 14.79 -0.13
C ARG A 95 -3.86 15.45 0.83
N ASP A 96 -4.16 16.72 0.60
CA ASP A 96 -5.06 17.49 1.46
C ASP A 96 -6.48 16.88 1.39
N LYS A 97 -6.91 16.45 0.19
CA LYS A 97 -8.17 15.74 0.01
C LYS A 97 -8.19 14.36 0.69
N MET A 98 -7.18 13.51 0.45
CA MET A 98 -7.12 12.19 1.11
C MET A 98 -7.01 12.31 2.64
N ALA A 99 -6.30 13.31 3.15
CA ALA A 99 -6.24 13.56 4.59
C ALA A 99 -7.62 13.95 5.12
N VAL A 100 -8.33 14.86 4.44
CA VAL A 100 -9.71 15.23 4.80
C VAL A 100 -10.65 14.02 4.74
N ASP A 101 -10.57 13.21 3.69
CA ASP A 101 -11.42 12.03 3.52
C ASP A 101 -11.16 11.00 4.64
N ILE A 102 -9.90 10.74 5.01
CA ILE A 102 -9.55 9.86 6.13
C ILE A 102 -10.07 10.41 7.48
N PHE A 103 -9.92 11.72 7.72
CA PHE A 103 -10.43 12.36 8.94
C PHE A 103 -11.97 12.37 9.00
N GLN A 104 -12.65 12.38 7.86
CA GLN A 104 -14.11 12.31 7.78
C GLN A 104 -14.65 10.88 7.88
N GLU A 105 -13.95 9.90 7.31
CA GLU A 105 -14.31 8.47 7.42
C GLU A 105 -14.05 7.93 8.83
N LEU A 106 -13.10 8.51 9.56
CA LEU A 106 -12.67 8.09 10.89
C LEU A 106 -12.63 9.27 11.90
N PRO A 107 -13.78 9.92 12.18
CA PRO A 107 -13.81 11.14 13.00
C PRO A 107 -13.23 10.93 14.41
N ASP A 108 -13.35 9.72 14.95
CA ASP A 108 -12.97 9.39 16.34
C ASP A 108 -11.75 8.45 16.44
N ALA A 109 -11.08 8.12 15.32
CA ALA A 109 -9.95 7.19 15.36
C ALA A 109 -8.72 7.73 16.12
N HIS A 110 -8.68 9.04 16.35
CA HIS A 110 -7.65 9.68 17.19
C HIS A 110 -7.96 9.57 18.70
N GLU A 111 -9.19 9.22 19.08
CA GLU A 111 -9.62 8.96 20.47
C GLU A 111 -9.62 7.47 20.83
N PHE A 112 -9.36 6.58 19.85
CA PHE A 112 -9.35 5.15 20.10
C PHE A 112 -8.14 4.80 21.00
N GLU A 113 -8.41 4.50 22.27
CA GLU A 113 -7.41 3.89 23.14
C GLU A 113 -6.90 2.61 22.49
N ASN A 114 -5.59 2.52 22.28
CA ASN A 114 -4.92 1.37 21.68
C ASN A 114 -4.90 0.21 22.69
N LYS A 115 -6.02 -0.50 22.85
CA LYS A 115 -6.20 -1.60 23.81
C LYS A 115 -5.38 -2.86 23.49
N ASP A 116 -4.74 -2.89 22.32
CA ASP A 116 -4.04 -4.07 21.81
C ASP A 116 -2.53 -4.04 22.11
N ASN A 117 -2.00 -2.92 22.61
CA ASN A 117 -0.56 -2.71 22.80
C ASN A 117 -0.07 -2.94 24.25
N ASP A 118 -0.99 -3.14 25.19
CA ASP A 118 -0.69 -3.30 26.61
C ASP A 118 -0.03 -4.65 26.91
N ALA A 119 -0.31 -5.66 26.08
CA ALA A 119 0.19 -7.03 26.24
C ALA A 119 1.69 -7.17 25.92
N ASN A 120 2.31 -6.20 25.24
CA ASN A 120 3.69 -6.30 24.76
C ASN A 120 4.73 -5.61 25.68
N LEU A 121 4.27 -4.93 26.75
CA LEU A 121 5.16 -4.30 27.74
C LEU A 121 5.91 -5.31 28.63
N GLY A 122 5.48 -6.58 28.66
CA GLY A 122 6.13 -7.65 29.42
C GLY A 122 7.29 -8.36 28.70
N ALA A 123 7.46 -8.16 27.38
CA ALA A 123 8.44 -8.89 26.58
C ALA A 123 9.86 -8.29 26.63
N TYR A 124 10.03 -7.12 27.25
CA TYR A 124 11.33 -6.49 27.49
C TYR A 124 11.68 -6.50 28.98
N LYS A 125 11.89 -7.69 29.55
CA LYS A 125 12.80 -7.86 30.70
C LYS A 125 13.98 -8.70 30.23
N GLY A 126 15.17 -8.18 30.53
CA GLY A 126 16.46 -8.57 29.96
C GLY A 126 16.94 -9.99 30.28
#